data_AF-A0A257HVV1-F1
#
_entry.id   AF-A0A257HVV1-F1
#
_cell.length_a   1.000
_cell.length_b   1.000
_cell.length_c   1.000
_cell.angle_alpha   90.00
_cell.angle_beta   90.00
_cell.angle_gamma   90.00
#
_symmetry.space_group_name_H-M   'P 1'
#
loop_
_entity.id
_entity.type
_entity.pdbx_description
1 polymer ?
#
loop_
_entity_poly.entity_id
_entity_poly.type
_entity_poly.pdbx_seq_one_letter_code
_entity_poly.pdbx_strand_id
1 'polypeptide(L)'
;MKMIRKDQESLGAVQIVVDGSSNSNTAFLSNLARLIGAQVALAGDAQREKLHLMAVVTSNFTNHLYHLASDYCERNNLDFSLLYSIIDQTATGIKAVDPATTQAGPAFRGDLGTMEKHLELLKHEPALLAFYRAFSKSIQEKNRV
;
A
#
# COMPACT_ATOMS: atom_id res chain seq x y z
N MET A 1 -4.10 -11.27 -3.93
CA MET A 1 -5.22 -10.33 -3.79
C MET A 1 -4.93 -9.17 -4.72
N LYS A 2 -5.96 -8.52 -5.26
CA LYS A 2 -5.82 -7.40 -6.20
C LYS A 2 -6.92 -6.39 -5.91
N MET A 3 -6.63 -5.09 -6.06
CA MET A 3 -7.67 -4.07 -6.11
C MET A 3 -8.43 -4.22 -7.42
N ILE A 4 -9.69 -4.67 -7.35
CA ILE A 4 -10.56 -4.86 -8.51
C ILE A 4 -11.32 -3.56 -8.76
N ARG A 5 -11.35 -3.12 -10.02
CA ARG A 5 -12.09 -1.92 -10.44
C ARG A 5 -13.18 -2.29 -11.45
N LYS A 6 -14.23 -1.46 -11.53
CA LYS A 6 -15.42 -1.72 -12.36
C LYS A 6 -15.10 -1.82 -13.86
N ASP A 7 -14.07 -1.11 -14.31
CA ASP A 7 -13.62 -0.97 -15.69
C ASP A 7 -12.58 -2.03 -16.09
N GLN A 8 -12.27 -3.00 -15.22
CA GLN A 8 -11.18 -3.93 -15.45
C GLN A 8 -11.63 -5.11 -16.35
N GLU A 9 -11.13 -5.14 -17.59
CA GLU A 9 -11.50 -6.17 -18.60
C GLU A 9 -10.92 -7.57 -18.30
N SER A 10 -9.83 -7.65 -17.53
CA SER A 10 -9.18 -8.92 -17.18
C SER A 10 -8.56 -8.87 -15.78
N LEU A 11 -8.57 -10.00 -15.07
CA LEU A 11 -7.91 -10.14 -13.77
C LEU A 11 -6.38 -10.14 -13.88
N GLY A 12 -5.82 -10.58 -15.01
CA GLY A 12 -4.38 -10.81 -15.17
C GLY A 12 -3.81 -11.76 -14.10
N ALA A 13 -2.51 -11.64 -13.80
CA ALA A 13 -1.90 -12.38 -12.70
C ALA A 13 -2.54 -11.94 -11.37
N VAL A 14 -3.19 -12.89 -10.68
CA VAL A 14 -3.87 -12.63 -9.41
C VAL A 14 -3.68 -13.78 -8.44
N GLN A 15 -3.49 -13.44 -7.17
CA GLN A 15 -3.56 -14.39 -6.06
C GLN A 15 -4.99 -14.40 -5.49
N ILE A 16 -5.63 -15.55 -5.47
CA ILE A 16 -6.94 -15.78 -4.83
C ILE A 16 -6.74 -16.56 -3.54
N VAL A 17 -7.42 -16.13 -2.49
CA VAL A 17 -7.41 -16.81 -1.19
C VAL A 17 -8.72 -17.57 -1.06
N VAL A 18 -8.65 -18.87 -0.83
CA VAL A 18 -9.78 -19.80 -0.85
C VAL A 18 -10.04 -20.33 0.56
N ASP A 19 -11.33 -20.49 0.86
CA ASP A 19 -11.85 -21.20 2.02
C ASP A 19 -13.13 -21.93 1.63
N GLY A 20 -13.35 -23.09 2.25
CA GLY A 20 -14.47 -23.95 1.95
C GLY A 20 -14.96 -24.63 3.21
N SER A 21 -16.28 -24.85 3.30
CA SER A 21 -16.92 -25.50 4.44
C SER A 21 -16.58 -27.00 4.59
N SER A 22 -15.81 -27.56 3.65
CA SER A 22 -15.32 -28.94 3.66
C SER A 22 -14.10 -29.08 2.73
N ASN A 23 -13.35 -30.18 2.88
CA ASN A 23 -12.19 -30.46 2.03
C ASN A 23 -12.56 -30.55 0.53
N SER A 24 -13.73 -31.11 0.20
CA SER A 24 -14.21 -31.19 -1.19
C SER A 24 -14.52 -29.81 -1.76
N ASN A 25 -15.17 -28.94 -0.97
CA ASN A 25 -15.47 -27.57 -1.38
C ASN A 25 -14.19 -26.75 -1.58
N THR A 26 -13.24 -26.85 -0.66
CA THR A 26 -11.93 -26.17 -0.77
C THR A 26 -11.18 -26.62 -2.02
N ALA A 27 -11.19 -27.93 -2.32
CA ALA A 27 -10.56 -28.47 -3.52
C ALA A 27 -11.25 -27.96 -4.81
N PHE A 28 -12.59 -27.96 -4.83
CA PHE A 28 -13.37 -27.44 -5.96
C PHE A 28 -13.06 -25.96 -6.24
N LEU A 29 -13.13 -25.10 -5.21
CA LEU A 29 -12.85 -23.67 -5.33
C LEU A 29 -11.39 -23.40 -5.74
N SER A 30 -10.45 -24.18 -5.20
CA SER A 30 -9.04 -24.08 -5.58
C SER A 30 -8.82 -24.42 -7.05
N ASN A 31 -9.48 -25.46 -7.56
CA ASN A 31 -9.39 -25.83 -8.97
C ASN A 31 -10.02 -24.76 -9.86
N LEU A 32 -11.17 -24.21 -9.47
CA LEU A 32 -11.83 -23.13 -10.20
C LEU A 32 -10.93 -21.88 -10.31
N ALA A 33 -10.29 -21.48 -9.20
CA ALA A 33 -9.34 -20.36 -9.21
C ALA A 33 -8.13 -20.62 -10.11
N ARG A 34 -7.61 -21.85 -10.15
CA ARG A 34 -6.50 -22.22 -11.04
C ARG A 34 -6.89 -22.20 -12.52
N LEU A 35 -8.13 -22.58 -12.86
CA LEU A 35 -8.62 -22.57 -14.24
C LEU A 35 -8.63 -21.16 -14.85
N ILE A 36 -8.80 -20.13 -14.03
CA ILE A 36 -8.71 -18.72 -14.46
C ILE A 36 -7.29 -18.14 -14.34
N GLY A 37 -6.28 -18.99 -14.15
CA GLY A 37 -4.87 -18.59 -14.08
C GLY A 37 -4.43 -17.96 -12.76
N ALA A 38 -5.24 -18.07 -11.69
CA ALA A 38 -4.88 -17.50 -10.39
C ALA A 38 -3.91 -18.41 -9.61
N GLN A 39 -3.02 -17.79 -8.85
CA GLN A 39 -2.31 -18.46 -7.77
C GLN A 39 -3.24 -18.62 -6.57
N VAL A 40 -3.26 -19.80 -5.95
CA VAL A 40 -4.20 -20.12 -4.86
C VAL A 40 -3.46 -20.21 -3.54
N ALA A 41 -4.00 -19.56 -2.51
CA ALA A 41 -3.62 -19.74 -1.12
C ALA A 41 -4.85 -20.16 -0.30
N LEU A 42 -4.64 -20.98 0.73
CA LEU A 42 -5.71 -21.38 1.65
C LEU A 42 -5.63 -20.54 2.91
N ALA A 43 -6.78 -20.03 3.38
CA ALA A 43 -6.88 -19.31 4.64
C ALA A 43 -8.33 -19.33 5.15
N GLY A 44 -8.52 -19.73 6.40
CA GLY A 44 -9.83 -19.65 7.07
C GLY A 44 -10.27 -18.20 7.34
N ASP A 45 -11.50 -18.01 7.81
CA ASP A 45 -12.12 -16.69 7.98
C ASP A 45 -11.25 -15.68 8.73
N ALA A 46 -10.78 -16.06 9.92
CA ALA A 46 -9.95 -15.18 10.77
C ALA A 46 -8.63 -14.76 10.10
N GLN A 47 -8.07 -15.59 9.22
CA GLN A 47 -6.85 -15.25 8.49
C GLN A 47 -7.17 -14.37 7.28
N ARG A 48 -8.28 -14.64 6.56
CA ARG A 48 -8.72 -13.78 5.44
C ARG A 48 -9.07 -12.38 5.91
N GLU A 49 -9.71 -12.23 7.06
CA GLU A 49 -10.03 -10.92 7.63
C GLU A 49 -8.76 -10.08 7.86
N LYS A 50 -7.75 -10.68 8.51
CA LYS A 50 -6.45 -10.02 8.74
C LYS A 50 -5.73 -9.69 7.43
N LEU A 51 -5.72 -10.62 6.47
CA LEU A 51 -5.10 -10.40 5.16
C LEU A 51 -5.82 -9.29 4.37
N HIS A 52 -7.15 -9.24 4.44
CA HIS A 52 -7.94 -8.21 3.78
C HIS A 52 -7.65 -6.83 4.39
N LEU A 53 -7.63 -6.72 5.71
CA LEU A 53 -7.24 -5.49 6.39
C LEU A 53 -5.85 -5.01 5.92
N MET A 54 -4.87 -5.90 5.87
CA MET A 54 -3.53 -5.53 5.37
C MET A 54 -3.52 -5.19 3.88
N ALA A 55 -4.37 -5.80 3.05
CA ALA A 55 -4.52 -5.42 1.64
C ALA A 55 -5.10 -4.00 1.50
N VAL A 56 -6.04 -3.60 2.35
CA VAL A 56 -6.57 -2.23 2.38
C VAL A 56 -5.45 -1.25 2.74
N VAL A 57 -4.67 -1.54 3.78
CA VAL A 57 -3.56 -0.68 4.21
C VAL A 57 -2.48 -0.56 3.13
N THR A 58 -2.06 -1.68 2.55
CA THR A 58 -0.91 -1.71 1.63
C THR A 58 -1.27 -1.30 0.20
N SER A 59 -2.55 -1.34 -0.18
CA SER A 59 -2.99 -1.00 -1.54
C SER A 59 -3.96 0.18 -1.58
N ASN A 60 -5.11 0.11 -0.90
CA ASN A 60 -6.11 1.17 -1.00
C ASN A 60 -5.65 2.49 -0.37
N PHE A 61 -5.08 2.44 0.84
CA PHE A 61 -4.56 3.64 1.48
C PHE A 61 -3.35 4.19 0.73
N THR A 62 -2.42 3.33 0.32
CA THR A 62 -1.28 3.71 -0.53
C THR A 62 -1.73 4.41 -1.81
N ASN A 63 -2.74 3.88 -2.51
CA ASN A 63 -3.29 4.52 -3.71
C ASN A 63 -3.92 5.89 -3.41
N HIS A 64 -4.59 6.03 -2.27
CA HIS A 64 -5.11 7.33 -1.85
C HIS A 64 -3.99 8.34 -1.56
N LEU A 65 -2.85 7.91 -1.03
CA LEU A 65 -1.67 8.78 -0.89
C LEU A 65 -1.14 9.26 -2.24
N TYR A 66 -1.13 8.39 -3.27
CA TYR A 66 -0.78 8.80 -4.63
C TYR A 66 -1.76 9.83 -5.19
N HIS A 67 -3.06 9.66 -4.94
CA HIS A 67 -4.07 10.63 -5.34
C HIS A 67 -3.84 11.99 -4.68
N LEU A 68 -3.66 12.04 -3.36
CA LEU A 68 -3.38 13.30 -2.65
C LEU A 68 -2.09 13.97 -3.12
N ALA A 69 -1.05 13.19 -3.42
CA ALA A 69 0.21 13.71 -3.96
C ALA A 69 0.03 14.26 -5.38
N SER A 70 -0.73 13.57 -6.24
CA SER A 70 -1.08 14.03 -7.59
C SER A 70 -1.85 15.35 -7.56
N ASP A 71 -2.88 15.45 -6.71
CA ASP A 71 -3.66 16.67 -6.52
C ASP A 71 -2.80 17.85 -6.05
N TYR A 72 -1.87 17.59 -5.11
CA TYR A 72 -0.91 18.60 -4.65
C TYR A 72 0.02 19.06 -5.76
N CYS A 73 0.56 18.12 -6.55
CA CYS A 73 1.41 18.43 -7.68
C CYS A 73 0.69 19.29 -8.71
N GLU A 74 -0.55 18.94 -9.07
CA GLU A 74 -1.37 19.71 -10.01
C GLU A 74 -1.60 21.15 -9.52
N ARG A 75 -2.02 21.34 -8.26
CA ARG A 75 -2.23 22.67 -7.67
C ARG A 75 -0.98 23.53 -7.64
N ASN A 76 0.21 22.92 -7.58
CA ASN A 76 1.49 23.62 -7.47
C ASN A 76 2.27 23.63 -8.80
N ASN A 77 1.66 23.26 -9.92
CA ASN A 77 2.30 23.17 -11.24
C ASN A 77 3.56 22.29 -11.24
N LEU A 78 3.52 21.18 -10.51
CA LEU A 78 4.57 20.16 -10.47
C LEU A 78 4.16 18.96 -11.32
N ASP A 79 5.10 18.40 -12.07
CA ASP A 79 4.88 17.18 -12.82
C ASP A 79 4.94 15.95 -11.90
N PHE A 80 3.79 15.33 -11.65
CA PHE A 80 3.68 14.13 -10.81
C PHE A 80 4.46 12.93 -11.38
N SER A 81 4.69 12.89 -12.70
CA SER A 81 5.44 11.80 -13.33
C SER A 81 6.90 11.71 -12.87
N LEU A 82 7.45 12.82 -12.36
CA LEU A 82 8.79 12.86 -11.75
C LEU A 82 8.89 11.99 -10.48
N LEU A 83 7.76 11.64 -9.87
CA LEU A 83 7.69 10.76 -8.70
C LEU A 83 7.52 9.28 -9.05
N TYR A 84 7.31 8.91 -10.32
CA TYR A 84 7.08 7.52 -10.70
C TYR A 84 8.27 6.61 -10.39
N SER A 85 9.51 7.10 -10.57
CA SER A 85 10.71 6.33 -10.29
C SER A 85 10.84 5.93 -8.83
N ILE A 86 10.59 6.87 -7.90
CA ILE A 86 10.65 6.60 -6.46
C ILE A 86 9.48 5.74 -5.99
N ILE A 87 8.29 5.91 -6.57
CA ILE A 87 7.12 5.06 -6.30
C ILE A 87 7.41 3.61 -6.72
N ASP A 88 7.91 3.41 -7.94
CA ASP A 88 8.21 2.08 -8.47
C ASP A 88 9.35 1.42 -7.69
N GLN A 89 10.43 2.14 -7.39
CA GLN A 89 11.52 1.65 -6.54
C GLN A 89 11.01 1.19 -5.18
N THR A 90 10.12 1.97 -4.55
CA THR A 90 9.57 1.62 -3.24
C THR A 90 8.68 0.38 -3.31
N ALA A 91 7.78 0.31 -4.30
CA ALA A 91 6.82 -0.79 -4.44
C ALA A 91 7.46 -2.10 -4.91
N THR A 92 8.53 -2.04 -5.70
CA THR A 92 9.26 -3.22 -6.18
C THR A 92 10.31 -3.69 -5.17
N GLY A 93 10.95 -2.77 -4.44
CA GLY A 93 12.01 -3.06 -3.48
C GLY A 93 11.61 -4.02 -2.36
N ILE A 94 10.34 -3.97 -1.91
CA ILE A 94 9.83 -4.84 -0.82
C ILE A 94 9.86 -6.34 -1.17
N LYS A 95 10.02 -6.70 -2.46
CA LYS A 95 10.16 -8.09 -2.89
C LYS A 95 11.55 -8.66 -2.61
N ALA A 96 12.56 -7.80 -2.47
CA ALA A 96 13.95 -8.17 -2.32
C ALA A 96 14.50 -7.85 -0.93
N VAL A 97 13.98 -6.81 -0.28
CA VAL A 97 14.52 -6.29 0.98
C VAL A 97 13.38 -6.06 1.98
N ASP A 98 13.66 -6.32 3.26
CA ASP A 98 12.70 -6.05 4.34
C ASP A 98 12.32 -4.56 4.39
N PRO A 99 11.02 -4.21 4.45
CA PRO A 99 10.58 -2.82 4.63
C PRO A 99 11.25 -2.09 5.80
N ALA A 100 11.59 -2.79 6.89
CA ALA A 100 12.25 -2.21 8.05
C ALA A 100 13.65 -1.67 7.71
N THR A 101 14.39 -2.35 6.83
CA THR A 101 15.78 -1.96 6.48
C THR A 101 15.84 -0.93 5.35
N THR A 102 14.73 -0.68 4.66
CA THR A 102 14.64 0.32 3.59
C THR A 102 14.01 1.63 4.05
N GLN A 103 13.51 1.70 5.28
CA GLN A 103 12.92 2.91 5.84
C GLN A 103 13.94 4.06 5.85
N ALA A 104 13.56 5.19 5.27
CA ALA A 104 14.39 6.38 5.17
C ALA A 104 13.54 7.65 5.36
N GLY A 105 14.12 8.82 5.04
CA GLY A 105 13.43 10.11 5.10
C GLY A 105 13.69 10.90 6.40
N PRO A 106 13.18 12.14 6.47
CA PRO A 106 13.50 13.06 7.56
C PRO A 106 12.97 12.57 8.92
N ALA A 107 11.79 11.95 8.95
CA ALA A 107 11.24 11.35 10.17
C ALA A 107 12.14 10.22 10.71
N PHE A 108 12.64 9.34 9.83
CA PHE A 108 13.51 8.23 10.21
C PHE A 108 14.81 8.71 10.88
N ARG A 109 15.46 9.72 10.29
CA ARG A 109 16.75 10.26 10.76
C ARG A 109 16.64 11.42 11.76
N GLY A 110 15.43 11.79 12.19
CA GLY A 110 15.22 12.88 13.17
C GLY A 110 15.52 14.29 12.64
N ASP A 111 15.38 14.51 11.34
CA ASP A 111 15.63 15.81 10.69
C ASP A 111 14.44 16.77 10.89
N LEU A 112 14.36 17.33 12.10
CA LEU A 112 13.26 18.21 12.53
C LEU A 112 13.14 19.46 11.65
N GLY A 113 14.25 20.04 11.21
CA GLY A 113 14.25 21.25 10.38
C GLY A 113 13.60 21.02 9.01
N THR A 114 13.87 19.87 8.37
CA THR A 114 13.15 19.49 7.13
C THR A 114 11.68 19.20 7.42
N MET A 115 11.37 18.52 8.53
CA MET A 115 9.99 18.21 8.89
C MET A 115 9.14 19.47 9.12
N GLU A 116 9.66 20.49 9.80
CA GLU A 116 8.98 21.76 10.02
C GLU A 116 8.66 22.46 8.69
N LYS A 117 9.62 22.48 7.76
CA LYS A 117 9.40 23.03 6.40
C LYS A 117 8.29 22.28 5.66
N HIS A 118 8.26 20.94 5.74
CA HIS A 118 7.19 20.15 5.13
C HIS A 118 5.83 20.45 5.75
N LEU A 119 5.74 20.61 7.08
CA LEU A 119 4.48 20.96 7.75
C LEU A 119 3.94 22.31 7.28
N GLU A 120 4.82 23.28 7.03
CA GLU A 120 4.43 24.59 6.48
C GLU A 120 3.96 24.49 5.03
N LEU A 121 4.64 23.70 4.18
CA LEU A 121 4.20 23.45 2.80
C LEU A 121 2.81 22.79 2.74
N LEU A 122 2.51 21.94 3.72
CA LEU A 122 1.24 21.19 3.81
C LEU A 122 0.13 21.93 4.57
N LYS A 123 0.34 23.19 5.00
CA LYS A 123 -0.64 23.89 5.87
C LYS A 123 -2.03 24.05 5.24
N HIS A 124 -2.11 24.09 3.91
CA HIS A 124 -3.36 24.21 3.15
C HIS A 124 -3.87 22.85 2.64
N GLU A 125 -3.27 21.76 3.10
CA GLU A 125 -3.54 20.39 2.64
C GLU A 125 -3.94 19.51 3.83
N PRO A 126 -5.13 19.74 4.45
CA PRO A 126 -5.44 19.20 5.78
C PRO A 126 -5.39 17.67 5.85
N ALA A 127 -5.86 16.96 4.81
CA ALA A 127 -5.78 15.51 4.76
C ALA A 127 -4.34 15.00 4.66
N LEU A 128 -3.53 15.56 3.75
CA LEU A 128 -2.15 15.17 3.55
C LEU A 128 -1.27 15.54 4.77
N LEU A 129 -1.55 16.68 5.40
CA LEU A 129 -0.94 17.10 6.66
C LEU A 129 -1.23 16.12 7.80
N ALA A 130 -2.47 15.65 7.93
CA ALA A 130 -2.85 14.67 8.95
C ALA A 130 -2.09 13.35 8.75
N PHE A 131 -2.05 12.83 7.52
CA PHE A 131 -1.27 11.63 7.18
C PHE A 131 0.22 11.83 7.44
N TYR A 132 0.78 12.97 7.02
CA TYR A 132 2.20 13.28 7.22
C TYR A 132 2.58 13.26 8.70
N ARG A 133 1.76 13.87 9.57
CA ARG A 133 1.97 13.87 11.03
C ARG A 133 1.88 12.46 11.62
N ALA A 134 0.83 11.72 11.28
CA ALA A 134 0.60 10.37 11.79
C ALA A 134 1.73 9.41 11.39
N PHE A 135 2.13 9.41 10.11
CA PHE A 135 3.21 8.56 9.63
C PHE A 135 4.57 8.97 10.18
N SER A 136 4.89 10.27 10.21
CA SER A 136 6.17 10.73 10.76
C SER A 136 6.32 10.32 12.23
N LYS A 137 5.25 10.47 13.03
CA LYS A 137 5.22 10.03 14.43
C LYS A 137 5.43 8.51 14.53
N SER A 138 4.67 7.72 13.76
CA SER A 138 4.78 6.26 13.78
C SER A 138 6.18 5.76 13.37
N ILE A 139 6.79 6.38 12.35
CA ILE A 139 8.16 6.07 11.91
C ILE A 139 9.15 6.37 13.03
N GLN A 140 9.06 7.55 13.65
CA GLN A 140 9.94 7.93 14.76
C GLN A 140 9.81 6.99 15.97
N GLU A 141 8.59 6.60 16.34
CA GLU A 141 8.34 5.67 17.44
C GLU A 141 8.91 4.28 17.17
N LYS A 142 8.76 3.79 15.92
CA LYS A 142 9.26 2.46 15.53
C LYS A 142 10.80 2.36 15.49
N ASN A 143 11.49 3.48 15.26
CA ASN A 143 12.98 3.52 15.25
C ASN A 143 13.61 3.81 16.61
N ARG A 144 12.82 4.13 17.64
CA ARG A 144 13.33 4.37 19.01
C ARG A 144 13.59 3.08 19.78
N VAL A 145 13.52 1.93 19.11
CA VAL A 145 13.75 0.58 19.66
C VAL A 145 15.17 0.13 19.35
#